data_AF-A0A8R7PUW1-F1
#
_entry.id   AF-A0A8R7PUW1-F1
#
_cell.length_a   1.000
_cell.length_b   1.000
_cell.length_c   1.000
_cell.angle_alpha   90.00
_cell.angle_beta   90.00
_cell.angle_gamma   90.00
#
_symmetry.space_group_name_H-M   'P 1'
#
loop_
_entity.id
_entity.type
_entity.pdbx_description
1 polymer ?
#
loop_
_entity_poly.entity_id
_entity_poly.type
_entity_poly.pdbx_seq_one_letter_code
_entity_poly.pdbx_strand_id
1 'polypeptide(L)'
;MAGAVSALFLLDIKGRVLVWRDFRGDVTAVQAERFFTKLLDKEGDAEAYSPVVYDDAGVTYMFIQHNNIFLLTASRQNCNAASILLFLHRVVDVFNHYFEELEEESLRDNFVVVYELLDEMMDFGYPQYTEAKILSEFIKTDAYKMEVSQRPPMAVTNAVSWRSEGIRYKKNEVFLDVVESVNILVNSNGQIVRSDVVGALKMRTYLRFVA
;
A
#
# COMPACT_ATOMS: atom_id res chain seq x y z
N MET A 1 -15.05 -18.33 1.19
CA MET A 1 -15.00 -16.90 1.52
C MET A 1 -13.58 -16.62 1.98
N ALA A 2 -12.87 -15.65 1.38
CA ALA A 2 -11.50 -15.33 1.81
C ALA A 2 -11.54 -14.77 3.23
N GLY A 3 -10.57 -15.13 4.07
CA GLY A 3 -10.43 -14.55 5.41
C GLY A 3 -10.16 -13.05 5.36
N ALA A 4 -10.55 -12.35 6.42
CA ALA A 4 -10.34 -10.91 6.56
C ALA A 4 -9.14 -10.58 7.46
N VAL A 5 -8.53 -9.44 7.20
CA VAL A 5 -7.48 -8.88 8.07
C VAL A 5 -8.10 -8.42 9.40
N SER A 6 -7.38 -8.68 10.49
CA SER A 6 -7.78 -8.26 11.84
C SER A 6 -7.36 -6.82 12.12
N ALA A 7 -6.10 -6.50 11.84
CA ALA A 7 -5.53 -5.19 12.07
C ALA A 7 -4.35 -4.91 11.11
N LEU A 8 -4.09 -3.63 10.87
CA LEU A 8 -2.93 -3.13 10.11
C LEU A 8 -2.07 -2.25 11.03
N PHE A 9 -0.76 -2.41 10.96
CA PHE A 9 0.23 -1.71 11.76
C PHE A 9 1.30 -1.10 10.85
N LEU A 10 1.67 0.14 11.13
CA LEU A 10 2.84 0.81 10.59
C LEU A 10 3.87 0.87 11.71
N LEU A 11 5.01 0.19 11.53
CA LEU A 11 6.05 0.06 12.54
C LEU A 11 7.34 0.75 12.10
N ASP A 12 8.13 1.23 13.05
CA ASP A 12 9.50 1.69 12.78
C ASP A 12 10.48 0.50 12.61
N ILE A 13 11.74 0.80 12.29
CA ILE A 13 12.82 -0.20 12.17
C ILE A 13 13.06 -1.04 13.44
N LYS A 14 12.56 -0.60 14.60
CA LYS A 14 12.70 -1.30 15.89
C LYS A 14 11.45 -2.13 16.21
N GLY A 15 10.45 -2.16 15.33
CA GLY A 15 9.19 -2.85 15.53
C GLY A 15 8.21 -2.15 16.46
N ARG A 16 8.41 -0.86 16.76
CA ARG A 16 7.47 -0.05 17.57
C ARG A 16 6.35 0.47 16.68
N VAL A 17 5.12 0.44 17.18
CA VAL A 17 3.95 0.94 16.43
C VAL A 17 3.99 2.46 16.34
N LEU A 18 4.03 2.96 15.10
CA LEU A 18 3.86 4.38 14.78
C LEU A 18 2.38 4.71 14.65
N VAL A 19 1.65 3.91 13.87
CA VAL A 19 0.21 4.02 13.62
C VAL A 19 -0.35 2.61 13.52
N TRP A 20 -1.57 2.39 13.99
CA TRP A 20 -2.25 1.12 13.74
C TRP A 20 -3.75 1.31 13.64
N ARG A 21 -4.38 0.46 12.83
CA ARG A 21 -5.83 0.42 12.67
C ARG A 21 -6.35 -0.98 12.98
N ASP A 22 -7.25 -1.03 13.95
CA ASP A 22 -8.01 -2.23 14.30
C ASP A 22 -9.29 -2.28 13.48
N PHE A 23 -9.53 -3.40 12.80
CA PHE A 23 -10.76 -3.63 12.04
C PHE A 23 -11.71 -4.60 12.74
N ARG A 24 -11.23 -5.41 13.70
CA ARG A 24 -11.98 -6.57 14.22
C ARG A 24 -11.88 -6.81 15.73
N GLY A 25 -10.91 -6.23 16.43
CA GLY A 25 -10.77 -6.36 17.88
C GLY A 25 -10.15 -7.67 18.36
N ASP A 26 -9.61 -8.51 17.48
CA ASP A 26 -9.12 -9.85 17.82
C ASP A 26 -7.58 -9.99 17.84
N VAL A 27 -6.84 -8.95 17.43
CA VAL A 27 -5.38 -8.86 17.58
C VAL A 27 -4.99 -7.49 18.14
N THR A 28 -4.24 -7.47 19.24
CA THR A 28 -3.85 -6.21 19.89
C THR A 28 -2.48 -5.69 19.40
N ALA A 29 -2.27 -4.38 19.47
CA ALA A 29 -0.97 -3.76 19.15
C ALA A 29 0.19 -4.35 19.98
N VAL A 30 -0.04 -4.60 21.28
CA VAL A 30 0.98 -5.20 22.15
C VAL A 30 1.37 -6.60 21.69
N GLN A 31 0.43 -7.39 21.17
CA GLN A 31 0.72 -8.70 20.61
C GLN A 31 1.56 -8.58 19.35
N ALA A 32 1.20 -7.67 18.45
CA ALA A 32 1.93 -7.41 17.20
C ALA A 32 3.37 -6.91 17.46
N GLU A 33 3.56 -5.93 18.34
CA GLU A 33 4.89 -5.42 18.71
C GLU A 33 5.79 -6.52 19.29
N ARG A 34 5.28 -7.27 20.29
CA ARG A 34 6.06 -8.34 20.91
C ARG A 34 6.47 -9.42 19.92
N PHE A 35 5.58 -9.74 18.98
CA PHE A 35 5.88 -10.70 17.92
C PHE A 35 6.95 -10.14 16.98
N PHE A 36 6.77 -8.91 16.52
CA PHE A 36 7.65 -8.32 15.52
C PHE A 36 9.05 -8.02 16.07
N THR A 37 9.19 -7.56 17.31
CA THR A 37 10.50 -7.41 17.96
C THR A 37 11.25 -8.76 18.03
N LYS A 38 10.55 -9.85 18.39
CA LYS A 38 11.16 -11.20 18.39
C LYS A 38 11.54 -11.67 16.99
N LEU A 39 10.80 -11.25 15.96
CA LEU A 39 11.12 -11.57 14.57
C LEU A 39 12.39 -10.83 14.13
N LEU A 40 12.51 -9.55 14.46
CA LEU A 40 13.71 -8.75 14.18
C LEU A 40 14.95 -9.29 14.90
N ASP A 41 14.82 -9.71 16.17
CA ASP A 41 15.92 -10.33 16.91
C ASP A 41 16.42 -11.66 16.28
N LYS A 42 15.60 -12.28 15.41
CA LYS A 42 15.91 -13.52 14.69
C LYS A 42 16.46 -13.29 13.28
N GLU A 43 16.79 -12.06 12.88
CA GLU A 43 17.30 -11.67 11.54
C GLU A 43 18.58 -12.43 11.04
N GLY A 44 19.10 -13.40 11.79
CA GLY A 44 20.16 -14.31 11.33
C GLY A 44 19.69 -15.63 10.69
N ASP A 45 18.41 -16.00 10.85
CA ASP A 45 17.86 -17.25 10.31
C ASP A 45 17.09 -17.02 9.01
N ALA A 46 17.21 -17.95 8.05
CA ALA A 46 16.57 -17.84 6.73
C ALA A 46 15.03 -17.73 6.80
N GLU A 47 14.40 -18.18 7.88
CA GLU A 47 12.95 -18.05 8.13
C GLU A 47 12.53 -16.62 8.52
N ALA A 48 13.44 -15.78 9.02
CA ALA A 48 13.14 -14.40 9.43
C ALA A 48 12.80 -13.48 8.25
N TYR A 49 13.17 -13.88 7.02
CA TYR A 49 12.92 -13.12 5.79
C TYR A 49 11.61 -13.49 5.08
N SER A 50 10.82 -14.41 5.64
CA SER A 50 9.51 -14.72 5.04
C SER A 50 8.53 -13.56 5.26
N PRO A 51 7.91 -13.01 4.20
CA PRO A 51 6.92 -11.94 4.34
C PRO A 51 5.61 -12.41 4.98
N VAL A 52 5.47 -13.72 5.22
CA VAL A 52 4.32 -14.35 5.90
C VAL A 52 4.84 -15.23 7.02
N VAL A 53 4.40 -14.95 8.25
CA VAL A 53 4.85 -15.65 9.46
C VAL A 53 3.64 -15.97 10.33
N TYR A 54 3.73 -17.08 11.06
CA TYR A 54 2.66 -17.57 11.93
C TYR A 54 3.15 -17.59 13.37
N ASP A 55 2.30 -17.16 14.30
CA ASP A 55 2.53 -17.31 15.74
C ASP A 55 1.78 -18.52 16.29
N ASP A 56 2.30 -19.08 17.39
CA ASP A 56 1.70 -20.22 18.11
C ASP A 56 0.29 -19.90 18.64
N ALA A 57 -0.01 -18.60 18.81
CA ALA A 57 -1.33 -18.10 19.20
C ALA A 57 -2.38 -18.11 18.06
N GLY A 58 -2.05 -18.67 16.89
CA GLY A 58 -2.95 -18.78 15.74
C GLY A 58 -3.16 -17.46 15.00
N VAL A 59 -2.18 -16.56 15.03
CA VAL A 59 -2.20 -15.30 14.27
C VAL A 59 -1.23 -15.41 13.11
N THR A 60 -1.70 -15.06 11.92
CA THR A 60 -0.89 -14.92 10.72
C THR A 60 -0.51 -13.45 10.56
N TYR A 61 0.78 -13.20 10.42
CA TYR A 61 1.37 -11.90 10.20
C TYR A 61 1.89 -11.82 8.76
N MET A 62 1.51 -10.78 8.03
CA MET A 62 2.00 -10.55 6.66
C MET A 62 2.55 -9.13 6.59
N PHE A 63 3.78 -8.97 6.14
CA PHE A 63 4.43 -7.67 6.13
C PHE A 63 5.29 -7.42 4.90
N ILE A 64 5.51 -6.13 4.65
CA ILE A 64 6.52 -5.63 3.71
C ILE A 64 7.35 -4.57 4.42
N GLN A 65 8.56 -4.36 3.92
CA GLN A 65 9.41 -3.24 4.32
C GLN A 65 9.41 -2.20 3.21
N HIS A 66 9.22 -0.94 3.58
CA HIS A 66 9.42 0.20 2.70
C HIS A 66 10.28 1.24 3.42
N ASN A 67 11.49 1.50 2.90
CA ASN A 67 12.50 2.31 3.57
C ASN A 67 12.75 1.82 5.01
N ASN A 68 12.52 2.69 5.99
CA ASN A 68 12.70 2.46 7.42
C ASN A 68 11.37 2.15 8.14
N ILE A 69 10.33 1.77 7.40
CA ILE A 69 8.99 1.47 7.94
C ILE A 69 8.60 0.05 7.54
N PHE A 70 8.02 -0.69 8.49
CA PHE A 70 7.35 -1.95 8.21
C PHE A 70 5.84 -1.74 8.16
N LEU A 71 5.21 -2.22 7.09
CA LEU A 71 3.76 -2.33 7.01
C LEU A 71 3.40 -3.78 7.33
N LEU A 72 2.67 -3.98 8.43
CA LEU A 72 2.33 -5.29 8.95
C LEU A 72 0.81 -5.43 9.01
N THR A 73 0.28 -6.56 8.56
CA THR A 73 -1.10 -6.96 8.82
C THR A 73 -1.10 -8.19 9.71
N ALA A 74 -2.11 -8.30 10.57
CA ALA A 74 -2.37 -9.48 11.37
C ALA A 74 -3.75 -10.04 11.02
N SER A 75 -3.89 -11.36 11.04
CA SER A 75 -5.19 -12.01 10.87
C SER A 75 -5.26 -13.34 11.63
N ARG A 76 -6.41 -13.62 12.25
CA ARG A 76 -6.76 -14.95 12.77
C ARG A 76 -7.49 -15.83 11.75
N GLN A 77 -7.77 -15.30 10.56
CA GLN A 77 -8.47 -15.99 9.49
C GLN A 77 -7.52 -16.37 8.36
N ASN A 78 -7.92 -17.36 7.56
CA ASN A 78 -7.17 -17.76 6.38
C ASN A 78 -7.35 -16.74 5.24
N CYS A 79 -6.53 -15.69 5.26
CA CYS A 79 -6.51 -14.63 4.25
C CYS A 79 -5.73 -15.07 3.01
N ASN A 80 -6.05 -14.48 1.86
CA ASN A 80 -5.20 -14.60 0.68
C ASN A 80 -3.96 -13.73 0.84
N ALA A 81 -2.83 -14.34 1.19
CA ALA A 81 -1.58 -13.63 1.43
C ALA A 81 -1.12 -12.78 0.25
N ALA A 82 -1.28 -13.25 -0.98
CA ALA A 82 -0.88 -12.50 -2.18
C ALA A 82 -1.71 -11.21 -2.32
N SER A 83 -3.01 -11.27 -2.07
CA SER A 83 -3.89 -10.09 -2.10
C SER A 83 -3.54 -9.09 -1.01
N ILE A 84 -3.21 -9.56 0.21
CA ILE A 84 -2.83 -8.66 1.31
C ILE A 84 -1.46 -8.02 1.07
N LEU A 85 -0.47 -8.77 0.58
CA LEU A 85 0.84 -8.22 0.22
C LEU A 85 0.73 -7.18 -0.91
N LEU A 86 -0.09 -7.47 -1.94
CA LEU A 86 -0.38 -6.49 -2.98
C LEU A 86 -1.04 -5.23 -2.41
N PHE A 87 -2.01 -5.41 -1.50
CA PHE A 87 -2.66 -4.28 -0.83
C PHE A 87 -1.66 -3.45 -0.03
N LEU A 88 -0.73 -4.06 0.72
CA LEU A 88 0.29 -3.32 1.45
C LEU A 88 1.17 -2.47 0.52
N HIS A 89 1.56 -2.99 -0.65
CA HIS A 89 2.25 -2.19 -1.66
C HIS A 89 1.38 -1.03 -2.19
N ARG A 90 0.06 -1.22 -2.31
CA ARG A 90 -0.87 -0.14 -2.68
C ARG A 90 -0.99 0.93 -1.59
N VAL A 91 -0.97 0.55 -0.31
CA VAL A 91 -0.90 1.51 0.81
C VAL A 91 0.34 2.39 0.69
N VAL A 92 1.49 1.79 0.38
CA VAL A 92 2.74 2.54 0.12
C VAL A 92 2.58 3.49 -1.07
N ASP A 93 2.02 3.03 -2.19
CA ASP A 93 1.77 3.87 -3.36
C ASP A 93 0.88 5.09 -3.04
N VAL A 94 -0.17 4.87 -2.24
CA VAL A 94 -1.10 5.94 -1.80
C VAL A 94 -0.39 6.91 -0.85
N PHE A 95 0.36 6.44 0.14
CA PHE A 95 1.10 7.33 1.03
C PHE A 95 2.17 8.15 0.31
N ASN A 96 2.92 7.56 -0.61
CA ASN A 96 3.87 8.30 -1.45
C ASN A 96 3.17 9.34 -2.34
N HIS A 97 1.92 9.10 -2.76
CA HIS A 97 1.15 10.11 -3.48
C HIS A 97 0.75 11.31 -2.62
N TYR A 98 0.43 11.08 -1.34
CA TYR A 98 -0.02 12.12 -0.41
C TYR A 98 1.12 12.89 0.27
N PHE A 99 2.22 12.20 0.59
CA PHE A 99 3.30 12.73 1.41
C PHE A 99 4.62 12.90 0.64
N GLU A 100 4.62 12.61 -0.67
CA GLU A 100 5.80 12.54 -1.54
C GLU A 100 6.74 11.38 -1.19
N GLU A 101 7.13 11.26 0.07
CA GLU A 101 7.94 10.18 0.62
C GLU A 101 7.31 9.62 1.92
N LEU A 102 7.17 8.30 1.96
CA LEU A 102 6.71 7.57 3.14
C LEU A 102 7.87 7.35 4.12
N GLU A 103 7.93 8.22 5.13
CA GLU A 103 8.88 8.18 6.25
C GLU A 103 8.16 8.28 7.60
N GLU A 104 8.89 8.02 8.69
CA GLU A 104 8.33 8.08 10.06
C GLU A 104 7.82 9.50 10.39
N GLU A 105 8.52 10.54 9.95
CA GLU A 105 8.10 11.94 10.11
C GLU A 105 6.80 12.22 9.35
N SER A 106 6.70 11.78 8.09
CA SER A 106 5.50 11.90 7.26
C SER A 106 4.26 11.31 7.94
N LEU A 107 4.38 10.15 8.59
CA LEU A 107 3.27 9.52 9.31
C LEU A 107 2.88 10.28 10.59
N ARG A 108 3.87 10.80 11.33
CA ARG A 108 3.64 11.54 12.58
C ARG A 108 2.98 12.89 12.33
N ASP A 109 3.45 13.62 11.32
CA ASP A 109 2.95 14.96 11.01
C ASP A 109 1.56 14.91 10.37
N ASN A 110 1.22 13.82 9.67
CA ASN A 110 -0.04 13.67 8.93
C ASN A 110 -0.98 12.62 9.52
N PHE A 111 -0.89 12.32 10.83
CA PHE A 111 -1.61 11.19 11.44
C PHE A 111 -3.13 11.20 11.18
N VAL A 112 -3.77 12.37 11.11
CA VAL A 112 -5.21 12.49 10.81
C VAL A 112 -5.52 11.93 9.42
N VAL A 113 -4.79 12.38 8.40
CA VAL A 113 -4.94 11.94 7.01
C VAL A 113 -4.61 10.46 6.88
N VAL A 114 -3.60 9.97 7.60
CA VAL A 114 -3.26 8.53 7.63
C VAL A 114 -4.46 7.70 8.11
N TYR A 115 -5.13 8.09 9.19
CA TYR A 115 -6.30 7.35 9.69
C TYR A 115 -7.49 7.41 8.71
N GLU A 116 -7.75 8.56 8.11
CA GLU A 116 -8.80 8.70 7.08
C GLU A 116 -8.52 7.81 5.87
N LEU A 117 -7.26 7.78 5.41
CA LEU A 117 -6.85 6.90 4.32
C LEU A 117 -7.00 5.42 4.69
N LEU A 118 -6.56 5.00 5.88
CA LEU A 118 -6.67 3.60 6.29
C LEU A 118 -8.14 3.14 6.40
N ASP A 119 -9.04 4.02 6.85
CA ASP A 119 -10.48 3.73 6.94
C ASP A 119 -11.16 3.62 5.58
N GLU A 120 -10.74 4.41 4.59
CA GLU A 120 -11.30 4.35 3.24
C GLU A 120 -10.66 3.24 2.38
N MET A 121 -9.40 2.90 2.65
CA MET A 121 -8.68 1.86 1.91
C MET A 121 -9.03 0.45 2.37
N MET A 122 -9.51 0.26 3.60
CA MET A 122 -9.91 -1.04 4.12
C MET A 122 -11.12 -0.92 5.05
N ASP A 123 -12.16 -1.70 4.77
CA ASP A 123 -13.35 -1.80 5.63
C ASP A 123 -13.47 -3.21 6.19
N PHE A 124 -13.61 -3.32 7.51
CA PHE A 124 -13.78 -4.56 8.27
C PHE A 124 -12.79 -5.69 7.91
N GLY A 125 -11.56 -5.33 7.51
CA GLY A 125 -10.50 -6.27 7.14
C GLY A 125 -10.45 -6.64 5.65
N TYR A 126 -11.26 -5.99 4.82
CA TYR A 126 -11.29 -6.19 3.37
C TYR A 126 -10.80 -4.94 2.64
N PRO A 127 -9.73 -5.04 1.83
CA PRO A 127 -9.29 -3.96 0.94
C PRO A 127 -10.43 -3.42 0.07
N GLN A 128 -10.58 -2.10 0.02
CA GLN A 128 -11.56 -1.37 -0.78
C GLN A 128 -10.84 -0.56 -1.88
N TYR A 129 -10.96 0.77 -1.86
CA TYR A 129 -10.42 1.68 -2.87
C TYR A 129 -8.96 1.99 -2.59
N THR A 130 -8.10 1.90 -3.61
CA THR A 130 -6.66 2.13 -3.48
C THR A 130 -6.11 3.12 -4.51
N GLU A 131 -7.00 3.81 -5.21
CA GLU A 131 -6.71 4.78 -6.24
C GLU A 131 -6.44 6.16 -5.63
N ALA A 132 -5.17 6.44 -5.34
CA ALA A 132 -4.73 7.66 -4.67
C ALA A 132 -5.31 8.97 -5.26
N LYS A 133 -5.40 9.05 -6.59
CA LYS A 133 -5.99 10.22 -7.29
C LYS A 133 -7.46 10.43 -6.94
N ILE A 134 -8.25 9.36 -6.82
CA ILE A 134 -9.66 9.46 -6.48
C ILE A 134 -9.83 9.75 -4.99
N LEU A 135 -9.04 9.09 -4.14
CA LEU A 135 -9.01 9.37 -2.70
C LEU A 135 -8.72 10.86 -2.44
N SER A 136 -7.80 11.47 -3.21
CA SER A 136 -7.41 12.88 -3.06
C SER A 136 -8.51 13.89 -3.38
N GLU A 137 -9.59 13.46 -4.04
CA GLU A 137 -10.72 14.34 -4.33
C GLU A 137 -11.54 14.67 -3.07
N PHE A 138 -11.57 13.76 -2.10
CA PHE A 138 -12.40 13.90 -0.89
C PHE A 138 -11.61 13.81 0.43
N ILE A 139 -10.49 13.10 0.48
CA ILE A 139 -9.54 13.13 1.62
C ILE A 139 -8.46 14.16 1.28
N LYS A 140 -8.54 15.35 1.89
CA LYS A 140 -7.63 16.47 1.59
C LYS A 140 -6.66 16.71 2.74
N THR A 141 -5.41 17.00 2.39
CA THR A 141 -4.35 17.39 3.34
C THR A 141 -4.54 18.82 3.87
N ASP A 142 -5.10 19.72 3.06
CA ASP A 142 -5.36 21.10 3.45
C ASP A 142 -6.70 21.25 4.19
N ALA A 143 -6.69 22.00 5.30
CA ALA A 143 -7.88 22.43 6.07
C ALA A 143 -8.84 23.38 5.30
N TYR A 144 -8.71 23.48 3.97
CA TYR A 144 -9.45 24.44 3.16
C TYR A 144 -10.94 24.05 3.00
N LYS A 145 -11.74 24.71 3.83
CA LYS A 145 -13.19 24.96 3.73
C LYS A 145 -14.09 23.72 3.79
N MET A 146 -14.54 23.42 5.00
CA MET A 146 -15.79 22.71 5.33
C MET A 146 -17.07 23.42 4.81
N GLU A 147 -17.06 24.04 3.63
CA GLU A 147 -18.24 24.76 3.08
C GLU A 147 -19.08 23.92 2.11
N VAL A 148 -18.63 22.71 1.74
CA VAL A 148 -19.39 21.84 0.84
C VAL A 148 -19.48 20.45 1.46
N SER A 149 -20.69 19.91 1.57
CA SER A 149 -20.91 18.51 1.90
C SER A 149 -20.09 17.67 0.92
N GLN A 150 -19.00 17.07 1.40
CA GLN A 150 -18.13 16.23 0.59
C GLN A 150 -18.92 14.96 0.27
N ARG A 151 -19.52 14.92 -0.92
CA ARG A 151 -20.08 13.68 -1.46
C ARG A 151 -18.92 12.92 -2.09
N PRO A 152 -18.77 11.61 -1.83
CA PRO A 152 -17.76 10.83 -2.51
C PRO A 152 -17.95 10.95 -4.03
N PRO A 153 -16.85 11.06 -4.79
CA PRO A 153 -16.92 11.11 -6.26
C PRO A 153 -17.68 9.90 -6.81
N MET A 154 -18.42 10.09 -7.91
CA MET A 154 -19.09 8.96 -8.57
C MET A 154 -18.09 7.87 -9.01
N ALA A 155 -16.83 8.22 -9.26
CA ALA A 155 -15.78 7.26 -9.58
C ALA A 155 -15.61 6.18 -8.48
N VAL A 156 -15.92 6.49 -7.22
CA VAL A 156 -15.88 5.52 -6.12
C VAL A 156 -16.94 4.43 -6.34
N THR A 157 -18.15 4.78 -6.78
CA THR A 157 -19.24 3.79 -6.93
C THR A 157 -19.46 3.29 -8.35
N ASN A 158 -18.70 3.80 -9.32
CA ASN A 158 -18.82 3.44 -10.73
C ASN A 158 -17.91 2.26 -11.10
N ALA A 159 -18.19 1.59 -12.22
CA ALA A 159 -17.34 0.52 -12.75
C ALA A 159 -15.94 1.00 -13.16
N VAL A 160 -15.76 2.33 -13.32
CA VAL A 160 -14.49 2.98 -13.64
C VAL A 160 -13.99 3.72 -12.40
N SER A 161 -13.12 3.07 -11.63
CA SER A 161 -12.59 3.57 -10.34
C SER A 161 -11.33 4.41 -10.43
N TRP A 162 -10.69 4.50 -11.61
CA TRP A 162 -9.36 5.10 -11.76
C TRP A 162 -9.37 6.45 -12.50
N ARG A 163 -10.53 6.93 -12.94
CA ARG A 163 -10.66 8.15 -13.74
C ARG A 163 -11.95 8.90 -13.47
N SER A 164 -11.81 10.13 -13.01
CA SER A 164 -12.92 11.04 -12.75
C SER A 164 -13.53 11.58 -14.05
N GLU A 165 -14.81 11.93 -13.97
CA GLU A 165 -15.54 12.56 -15.06
C GLU A 165 -15.19 14.06 -15.19
N GLY A 166 -15.47 14.64 -16.36
CA GLY A 166 -15.34 16.09 -16.56
C GLY A 166 -13.91 16.63 -16.70
N ILE A 167 -12.89 15.76 -16.77
CA ILE A 167 -11.49 16.18 -17.01
C ILE A 167 -11.38 16.87 -18.38
N ARG A 168 -10.85 18.11 -18.39
CA ARG A 168 -10.65 18.93 -19.60
C ARG A 168 -9.21 19.38 -19.74
N TYR A 169 -8.66 19.21 -20.94
CA TYR A 169 -7.37 19.76 -21.35
C TYR A 169 -7.55 20.68 -22.57
N LYS A 170 -6.64 21.65 -22.73
CA LYS A 170 -6.65 22.57 -23.88
C LYS A 170 -6.36 21.84 -25.19
N LYS A 171 -5.43 20.88 -25.14
CA LYS A 171 -5.03 20.02 -26.25
C LYS A 171 -5.08 18.58 -25.78
N ASN A 172 -5.56 17.70 -26.64
CA ASN A 172 -5.55 16.26 -26.39
C ASN A 172 -4.22 15.68 -26.84
N GLU A 173 -3.42 15.19 -25.89
CA GLU A 173 -2.10 14.61 -26.16
C GLU A 173 -1.90 13.35 -25.33
N VAL A 174 -1.17 12.38 -25.88
CA VAL A 174 -0.75 11.16 -25.20
C VAL A 174 0.75 11.01 -25.42
N PHE A 175 1.48 10.88 -24.32
CA PHE A 175 2.91 10.57 -24.34
C PHE A 175 3.09 9.10 -23.95
N LEU A 176 3.87 8.37 -24.74
CA LEU A 176 4.17 6.97 -24.49
C LEU A 176 5.69 6.81 -24.37
N ASP A 177 6.13 6.31 -23.22
CA ASP A 177 7.52 5.98 -22.95
C ASP A 177 7.66 4.45 -22.97
N VAL A 178 8.42 3.92 -23.93
CA VAL A 178 8.78 2.49 -23.97
C VAL A 178 10.07 2.32 -23.19
N VAL A 179 10.01 1.65 -22.04
CA VAL A 179 11.16 1.41 -21.16
C VAL A 179 11.50 -0.06 -21.20
N GLU A 180 12.70 -0.40 -21.66
CA GLU A 180 13.21 -1.78 -21.68
C GLU A 180 14.38 -1.90 -20.72
N SER A 181 14.32 -2.88 -19.82
CA SER A 181 15.39 -3.21 -18.88
C SER A 181 15.94 -4.58 -19.22
N VAL A 182 17.22 -4.63 -19.60
CA VAL A 182 17.88 -5.87 -20.01
C VAL A 182 18.65 -6.44 -18.81
N ASN A 183 18.23 -7.62 -18.35
CA ASN A 183 18.90 -8.36 -17.28
C ASN A 183 19.85 -9.38 -17.92
N ILE A 184 21.15 -9.32 -17.57
CA ILE A 184 22.16 -10.28 -18.03
C ILE A 184 22.95 -10.79 -16.83
N LEU A 185 23.06 -12.11 -16.72
CA LEU A 185 23.94 -12.79 -15.77
C LEU A 185 25.01 -13.56 -16.55
N VAL A 186 26.27 -13.23 -16.31
CA VAL A 186 27.44 -13.89 -16.93
C VAL A 186 28.23 -14.63 -15.86
N ASN A 187 28.59 -15.88 -16.11
CA ASN A 187 29.44 -16.64 -15.19
C ASN A 187 30.92 -16.25 -15.30
N SER A 188 31.75 -16.74 -14.40
CA SER A 188 33.20 -16.51 -14.39
C SER A 188 33.93 -17.00 -15.66
N ASN A 189 33.32 -17.93 -16.41
CA ASN A 189 33.85 -18.44 -17.68
C ASN A 189 33.46 -17.57 -18.89
N GLY A 190 32.75 -16.45 -18.68
CA GLY A 190 32.29 -15.57 -19.74
C GLY A 190 31.06 -16.06 -20.51
N GLN A 191 30.38 -17.10 -20.02
CA GLN A 191 29.15 -17.62 -20.63
C GLN A 191 27.92 -16.93 -20.02
N ILE A 192 26.94 -16.62 -20.87
CA ILE A 192 25.66 -16.04 -20.46
C ILE A 192 24.82 -17.15 -19.80
N VAL A 193 24.51 -16.97 -18.52
CA VAL A 193 23.67 -17.87 -17.72
C VAL A 193 22.20 -17.50 -17.86
N ARG A 194 21.90 -16.20 -17.86
CA ARG A 194 20.55 -15.67 -17.96
C ARG A 194 20.56 -14.38 -18.78
N SER A 195 19.60 -14.27 -19.70
CA SER A 195 19.35 -13.04 -20.45
C SER A 195 17.84 -12.91 -20.64
N ASP A 196 17.26 -11.86 -20.07
CA ASP A 196 15.86 -11.52 -20.21
C ASP A 196 15.66 -10.01 -20.32
N VAL A 197 14.59 -9.62 -20.99
CA VAL A 197 14.22 -8.21 -21.16
C VAL A 197 12.87 -8.00 -20.48
N VAL A 198 12.83 -7.07 -19.52
CA VAL A 198 11.60 -6.62 -18.87
C VAL A 198 11.22 -5.28 -19.49
N GLY A 199 10.15 -5.29 -20.28
CA GLY A 199 9.60 -4.10 -20.92
C GLY A 199 8.42 -3.51 -20.13
N ALA A 200 8.32 -2.19 -20.11
CA ALA A 200 7.18 -1.45 -19.57
C ALA A 200 6.81 -0.30 -20.51
N LEU A 201 5.53 -0.20 -20.85
CA LEU A 201 4.96 0.94 -21.58
C LEU A 201 4.34 1.90 -20.58
N LYS A 202 4.99 3.03 -20.33
CA LYS A 202 4.48 4.08 -19.44
C LYS A 202 3.74 5.12 -20.25
N MET A 203 2.52 5.47 -19.83
CA MET A 203 1.67 6.40 -20.56
C MET A 203 1.31 7.62 -19.71
N ARG A 204 1.42 8.81 -20.28
CA ARG A 204 0.90 10.06 -19.71
C ARG A 204 -0.18 10.60 -20.63
N THR A 205 -1.42 10.59 -20.16
CA THR A 205 -2.59 10.98 -20.95
C THR A 205 -3.11 12.35 -20.54
N TYR A 206 -3.22 13.26 -21.50
CA TYR A 206 -3.91 14.55 -21.37
C TYR A 206 -5.10 14.56 -22.32
N LEU A 207 -6.14 13.81 -21.97
CA LEU A 207 -7.31 13.62 -22.82
C LEU A 207 -8.57 14.20 -22.17
N ARG A 208 -9.33 15.00 -22.91
CA ARG A 208 -10.69 15.40 -22.54
C ARG A 208 -11.70 14.40 -23.11
N PHE A 209 -12.69 14.03 -22.32
CA PHE A 209 -13.87 13.31 -22.82
C PHE A 209 -14.96 14.34 -23.12
N VAL A 210 -15.54 14.28 -24.31
CA VAL A 210 -16.78 14.99 -24.65
C VAL A 210 -17.79 13.89 -24.86
N ALA A 211 -18.70 13.72 -23.90
CA ALA A 211 -19.91 12.94 -24.11
C ALA A 211 -20.88 13.76 -24.98
#